data_AF-A0A1R2B0W1-F1
#
_entry.id   AF-A0A1R2B0W1-F1
#
_cell.length_a   1.000
_cell.length_b   1.000
_cell.length_c   1.000
_cell.angle_alpha   90.00
_cell.angle_beta   90.00
_cell.angle_gamma   90.00
#
_symmetry.space_group_name_H-M   'P 1'
#
loop_
_entity.id
_entity.type
_entity.pdbx_description
1 polymer ?
#
loop_
_entity_poly.entity_id
_entity_poly.type
_entity_poly.pdbx_seq_one_letter_code
_entity_poly.pdbx_strand_id
1 'polypeptide(L)'
;MKGLSEDAKRLILEAPDTTKRTSVFLLLSLVLLAGGLGLSWVGMGDSWTCELDSSEPTHDFICRDLRRIIGCNNISGPVQAEILLNVKGEVKASAYMECSWDHAISELRVCFLLIAGLSVLLGLHALSRESKKDADFFVQASYFFVFLMFMTSTFDIFAVSDSETNNQDVCNLRGAFEMAKGIEGERLQCTYDFYRTTAFYGYLCALSLLVSAVQVKNWISTLSLDDL
;
A
#
# COMPACT_ATOMS: atom_id res chain seq x y z
N MET A 1 16.89 14.10 -26.34
CA MET A 1 16.60 14.59 -24.97
C MET A 1 16.59 16.13 -24.82
N LYS A 2 16.56 16.93 -25.91
CA LYS A 2 16.46 18.41 -25.80
C LYS A 2 15.03 18.94 -25.56
N GLY A 3 13.97 18.24 -26.01
CA GLY A 3 12.58 18.73 -25.93
C GLY A 3 11.95 18.73 -24.54
N LEU A 4 12.22 17.72 -23.70
CA LEU A 4 11.61 17.60 -22.36
C LEU A 4 11.94 18.80 -21.43
N SER A 5 13.11 19.42 -21.62
CA SER A 5 13.55 20.58 -20.83
C SER A 5 12.91 21.89 -21.29
N GLU A 6 12.56 22.04 -22.57
CA GLU A 6 11.89 23.25 -23.07
C GLU A 6 10.41 23.19 -22.74
N ASP A 7 9.76 22.04 -22.96
CA ASP A 7 8.34 21.84 -22.66
C ASP A 7 8.05 22.05 -21.15
N ALA A 8 8.93 21.55 -20.26
CA ALA A 8 8.79 21.75 -18.82
C ALA A 8 9.05 23.21 -18.40
N LYS A 9 10.03 23.90 -19.02
CA LYS A 9 10.26 25.32 -18.77
C LYS A 9 9.06 26.18 -19.21
N ARG A 10 8.49 25.88 -20.37
CA ARG A 10 7.32 26.58 -20.91
C ARG A 10 6.11 26.42 -19.98
N LEU A 11 5.90 25.22 -19.45
CA LEU A 11 4.84 24.92 -18.49
C LEU A 11 4.98 25.70 -17.17
N ILE A 12 6.20 25.83 -16.66
CA ILE A 12 6.46 26.39 -15.32
C ILE A 12 6.64 27.92 -15.37
N LEU A 13 7.25 28.46 -16.41
CA LEU A 13 7.62 29.89 -16.48
C LEU A 13 6.65 30.72 -17.33
N GLU A 14 6.15 30.19 -18.44
CA GLU A 14 5.46 30.97 -19.47
C GLU A 14 3.94 30.70 -19.55
N ALA A 15 3.46 29.65 -18.89
CA ALA A 15 2.05 29.25 -19.00
C ALA A 15 1.08 30.19 -18.25
N PRO A 16 -0.18 30.29 -18.72
CA PRO A 16 -1.26 30.99 -18.01
C PRO A 16 -1.43 30.48 -16.57
N ASP A 17 -1.94 31.34 -15.68
CA ASP A 17 -2.14 31.00 -14.26
C ASP A 17 -3.05 29.77 -14.07
N THR A 18 -4.00 29.56 -14.99
CA THR A 18 -4.87 28.37 -15.02
C THR A 18 -4.10 27.09 -15.33
N THR A 19 -3.19 27.12 -16.29
CA THR A 19 -2.30 25.99 -16.65
C THR A 19 -1.34 25.68 -15.50
N LYS A 20 -0.73 26.71 -14.89
CA LYS A 20 0.15 26.56 -13.72
C LYS A 20 -0.59 25.91 -12.56
N ARG A 21 -1.78 26.42 -12.22
CA ARG A 21 -2.63 25.85 -11.17
C ARG A 21 -2.97 24.38 -11.45
N THR A 22 -3.38 24.06 -12.67
CA THR A 22 -3.72 22.68 -13.07
C THR A 22 -2.51 21.75 -12.98
N SER A 23 -1.32 22.22 -13.38
CA SER A 23 -0.08 21.45 -13.25
C SER A 23 0.26 21.10 -11.80
N VAL A 24 0.02 22.03 -10.86
CA VAL A 24 0.24 21.78 -9.42
C VAL A 24 -0.65 20.65 -8.91
N PHE A 25 -1.93 20.62 -9.29
CA PHE A 25 -2.84 19.55 -8.88
C PHE A 25 -2.44 18.17 -9.44
N LEU A 26 -1.99 18.12 -10.70
CA LEU A 26 -1.48 16.90 -11.30
C LEU A 26 -0.20 16.43 -10.61
N LEU A 27 0.75 17.33 -10.32
CA LEU A 27 1.97 17.00 -9.58
C LEU A 27 1.67 16.50 -8.16
N LEU A 28 0.74 17.14 -7.45
CA LEU A 28 0.30 16.68 -6.14
C LEU A 28 -0.32 15.28 -6.21
N SER A 29 -1.13 15.00 -7.22
CA SER A 29 -1.71 13.68 -7.43
C SER A 29 -0.64 12.63 -7.74
N LEU A 30 0.38 12.98 -8.53
CA LEU A 30 1.50 12.09 -8.81
C LEU A 30 2.30 11.76 -7.53
N VAL A 31 2.56 12.77 -6.68
CA VAL A 31 3.23 12.58 -5.39
C VAL A 31 2.40 11.67 -4.48
N LEU A 32 1.08 11.89 -4.40
CA LEU A 32 0.20 11.04 -3.61
C LEU A 32 0.21 9.59 -4.11
N LEU A 33 0.06 9.38 -5.42
CA LEU A 33 0.11 8.04 -6.03
C LEU A 33 1.47 7.35 -5.78
N ALA A 34 2.58 8.07 -5.89
CA ALA A 34 3.91 7.56 -5.58
C ALA A 34 4.07 7.19 -4.10
N GLY A 35 3.54 8.01 -3.18
CA GLY A 35 3.49 7.68 -1.76
C GLY A 35 2.66 6.42 -1.49
N GLY A 36 1.54 6.25 -2.21
CA GLY A 36 0.71 5.05 -2.13
C GLY A 36 1.45 3.79 -2.58
N LEU A 37 2.24 3.88 -3.65
CA LEU A 37 3.11 2.79 -4.10
C LEU A 37 4.22 2.47 -3.08
N GLY A 38 4.80 3.50 -2.45
CA GLY A 38 5.80 3.32 -1.39
C GLY A 38 5.22 2.63 -0.15
N LEU A 39 4.01 3.00 0.27
CA LEU A 39 3.30 2.34 1.37
C LEU A 39 2.98 0.86 1.04
N SER A 40 2.66 0.55 -0.22
CA SER A 40 2.53 -0.84 -0.67
C SER A 40 3.81 -1.65 -0.52
N TRP A 41 4.95 -1.04 -0.82
CA TRP A 41 6.24 -1.73 -0.73
C TRP A 41 6.65 -2.01 0.71
N VAL A 42 6.45 -1.04 1.62
CA VAL A 42 6.81 -1.20 3.05
C VAL A 42 6.01 -2.30 3.72
N GLY A 43 4.78 -2.54 3.27
CA GLY A 43 3.91 -3.59 3.80
C GLY A 43 4.09 -4.97 3.19
N MET A 44 5.12 -5.20 2.37
CA MET A 44 5.41 -6.48 1.72
C MET A 44 6.53 -7.24 2.44
N GLY A 45 6.26 -8.50 2.76
CA GLY A 45 7.28 -9.49 3.11
C GLY A 45 7.04 -10.15 4.46
N ASP A 46 7.12 -11.47 4.47
CA ASP A 46 7.08 -12.25 5.69
C ASP A 46 8.49 -12.50 6.20
N SER A 47 8.71 -12.28 7.49
CA SER A 47 9.93 -12.67 8.17
C SER A 47 9.64 -13.73 9.21
N TRP A 48 10.46 -14.78 9.21
CA TRP A 48 10.40 -15.83 10.21
C TRP A 48 11.82 -16.21 10.57
N THR A 49 12.20 -15.91 11.82
CA THR A 49 13.50 -16.20 12.38
C THR A 49 13.33 -17.02 13.66
N CYS A 50 14.23 -17.97 13.86
CA CYS A 50 14.25 -18.77 15.08
C CYS A 50 15.69 -18.85 15.56
N GLU A 51 15.90 -18.45 16.80
CA GLU A 51 17.19 -18.45 17.48
C GLU A 51 17.15 -19.49 18.61
N LEU A 52 18.20 -20.29 18.68
CA LEU A 52 18.43 -21.26 19.74
C LEU A 52 19.51 -20.68 20.66
N ASP A 53 19.24 -20.62 21.95
CA ASP A 53 20.19 -20.11 22.97
C ASP A 53 21.33 -21.14 23.23
N SER A 54 21.19 -22.37 22.72
CA SER A 54 22.24 -23.41 22.74
C SER A 54 22.90 -23.55 21.37
N SER A 55 24.24 -23.58 21.33
CA SER A 55 25.03 -23.83 20.12
C SER A 55 25.08 -25.30 19.69
N GLU A 56 24.25 -26.18 20.27
CA GLU A 56 24.21 -27.60 19.92
C GLU A 56 23.31 -27.84 18.68
N PRO A 57 23.87 -28.31 17.55
CA PRO A 57 23.13 -28.51 16.29
C PRO A 57 22.07 -29.63 16.34
N THR A 58 22.01 -30.38 17.44
CA THR A 58 20.99 -31.42 17.70
C THR A 58 19.60 -30.83 17.93
N HIS A 59 19.47 -29.54 18.24
CA HIS A 59 18.21 -28.89 18.57
C HIS A 59 17.54 -28.15 17.38
N ASP A 60 18.13 -28.17 16.18
CA ASP A 60 17.59 -27.55 14.95
C ASP A 60 16.20 -28.06 14.53
N PHE A 61 15.78 -29.24 15.00
CA PHE A 61 14.43 -29.75 14.75
C PHE A 61 13.34 -28.91 15.42
N ILE A 62 13.65 -28.25 16.54
CA ILE A 62 12.71 -27.42 17.32
C ILE A 62 12.21 -26.24 16.46
N CYS A 63 13.13 -25.53 15.81
CA CYS A 63 12.79 -24.44 14.90
C CYS A 63 11.99 -24.94 13.68
N ARG A 64 12.33 -26.11 13.12
CA ARG A 64 11.58 -26.67 11.98
C ARG A 64 10.15 -27.05 12.35
N ASP A 65 9.94 -27.66 13.52
CA ASP A 65 8.60 -28.03 14.00
C ASP A 65 7.77 -26.78 14.36
N LEU A 66 8.39 -25.78 14.98
CA LEU A 66 7.75 -24.49 15.24
C LEU A 66 7.27 -23.82 13.95
N ARG A 67 8.12 -23.74 12.91
CA ARG A 67 7.74 -23.14 11.62
C ARG A 67 6.56 -23.85 10.96
N ARG A 68 6.46 -25.17 11.15
CA ARG A 68 5.37 -25.98 10.59
C ARG A 68 4.02 -25.66 11.26
N ILE A 69 4.05 -25.39 12.56
CA ILE A 69 2.85 -25.12 13.36
C ILE A 69 2.48 -23.62 13.28
N ILE A 70 3.49 -22.74 13.29
CA ILE A 70 3.38 -21.30 13.42
C ILE A 70 4.16 -20.65 12.27
N GLY A 71 3.52 -20.60 11.11
CA GLY A 71 4.04 -19.94 9.91
C GLY A 71 2.96 -19.08 9.28
N CYS A 72 3.36 -18.07 8.52
CA CYS A 72 2.46 -17.07 7.95
C CYS A 72 1.39 -17.66 7.01
N ASN A 73 1.66 -18.80 6.38
CA ASN A 73 0.68 -19.53 5.58
C ASN A 73 -0.53 -20.06 6.39
N ASN A 74 -0.40 -20.18 7.71
CA ASN A 74 -1.42 -20.77 8.60
C ASN A 74 -2.11 -19.72 9.48
N ILE A 75 -1.75 -18.44 9.37
CA ILE A 75 -2.25 -17.34 10.21
C ILE A 75 -2.89 -16.29 9.31
N SER A 76 -4.10 -15.85 9.64
CA SER A 76 -4.90 -15.02 8.73
C SER A 76 -4.79 -13.52 9.00
N GLY A 77 -3.60 -12.92 9.00
CA GLY A 77 -3.46 -11.45 9.08
C GLY A 77 -2.08 -10.99 9.55
N PRO A 78 -1.88 -9.66 9.70
CA PRO A 78 -0.61 -9.12 10.12
C PRO A 78 -0.34 -9.44 11.58
N VAL A 79 0.67 -10.27 11.83
CA VAL A 79 1.01 -10.75 13.16
C VAL A 79 2.50 -10.62 13.37
N GLN A 80 2.88 -9.86 14.38
CA GLN A 80 4.22 -9.86 14.95
C GLN A 80 4.18 -10.65 16.24
N ALA A 81 4.90 -11.77 16.29
CA ALA A 81 4.93 -12.67 17.44
C ALA A 81 6.37 -12.98 17.85
N GLU A 82 6.64 -12.91 19.15
CA GLU A 82 7.85 -13.43 19.78
C GLU A 82 7.45 -14.57 20.72
N ILE A 83 7.93 -15.77 20.42
CA ILE A 83 7.62 -17.01 21.15
C ILE A 83 8.89 -17.49 21.84
N LEU A 84 8.85 -17.57 23.16
CA LEU A 84 9.95 -18.11 23.96
C LEU A 84 9.61 -19.54 24.39
N LEU A 85 10.41 -20.49 23.95
CA LEU A 85 10.38 -21.87 24.40
C LEU A 85 11.38 -22.06 25.52
N ASN A 86 10.92 -22.51 26.68
CA ASN A 86 11.79 -22.96 27.77
C ASN A 86 11.57 -24.45 28.00
N VAL A 87 12.40 -25.28 27.36
CA VAL A 87 12.29 -26.73 27.49
C VAL A 87 13.06 -27.18 28.72
N LYS A 88 12.32 -27.38 29.83
CA LYS A 88 12.78 -28.03 31.07
C LYS A 88 14.12 -27.52 31.64
N GLY A 89 14.49 -26.25 31.40
CA GLY A 89 15.71 -25.64 31.94
C GLY A 89 17.01 -26.00 31.21
N GLU A 90 16.94 -26.69 30.07
CA GLU A 90 18.13 -27.09 29.28
C GLU A 90 18.29 -26.29 27.99
N VAL A 91 17.19 -25.91 27.33
CA VAL A 91 17.23 -25.18 26.04
C VAL A 91 16.21 -24.05 26.06
N LYS A 92 16.69 -22.83 25.79
CA LYS A 92 15.85 -21.69 25.45
C LYS A 92 15.85 -21.52 23.93
N ALA A 93 14.69 -21.35 23.32
CA ALA A 93 14.58 -20.98 21.91
C ALA A 93 13.65 -19.78 21.80
N SER A 94 14.01 -18.80 20.97
CA SER A 94 13.13 -17.70 20.61
C SER A 94 12.75 -17.86 19.14
N ALA A 95 11.46 -17.76 18.83
CA ALA A 95 11.00 -17.63 17.45
C ALA A 95 10.35 -16.25 17.31
N TYR A 96 10.89 -15.46 16.40
CA TYR A 96 10.30 -14.21 15.97
C TYR A 96 9.65 -14.41 14.60
N MET A 97 8.39 -14.05 14.51
CA MET A 97 7.61 -14.15 13.30
C MET A 97 6.92 -12.82 13.05
N GLU A 98 7.10 -12.30 11.85
CA GLU A 98 6.38 -11.15 11.33
C GLU A 98 5.71 -11.60 10.04
N CYS A 99 4.43 -11.92 10.18
CA CYS A 99 3.57 -12.15 9.04
C CYS A 99 3.04 -10.81 8.61
N SER A 100 3.41 -10.37 7.43
CA SER A 100 2.73 -9.26 6.79
C SER A 100 1.34 -9.74 6.40
N TRP A 101 0.36 -8.84 6.37
CA TRP A 101 -0.83 -9.16 5.59
C TRP A 101 -0.33 -9.33 4.15
N ASP A 102 -0.47 -10.54 3.61
CA ASP A 102 0.23 -11.02 2.39
C ASP A 102 0.18 -10.01 1.24
N HIS A 103 -0.81 -9.10 1.25
CA HIS A 103 -0.68 -7.81 0.59
C HIS A 103 -1.28 -6.68 1.45
N ALA A 104 -0.45 -5.76 1.96
CA ALA A 104 -0.95 -4.57 2.66
C ALA A 104 -1.89 -3.71 1.81
N ILE A 105 -1.69 -3.84 0.51
CA ILE A 105 -2.43 -3.23 -0.57
C ILE A 105 -2.72 -4.36 -1.55
N SER A 106 -4.00 -4.63 -1.86
CA SER A 106 -4.36 -5.59 -2.92
C SER A 106 -3.50 -5.37 -4.18
N GLU A 107 -2.98 -6.44 -4.79
CA GLU A 107 -2.21 -6.37 -6.04
C GLU A 107 -2.95 -5.57 -7.13
N LEU A 108 -4.29 -5.65 -7.13
CA LEU A 108 -5.16 -4.87 -8.01
C LEU A 108 -5.04 -3.37 -7.76
N ARG A 109 -4.94 -2.94 -6.50
CA ARG A 109 -4.74 -1.52 -6.15
C ARG A 109 -3.36 -1.03 -6.57
N VAL A 110 -2.29 -1.83 -6.44
CA VAL A 110 -0.97 -1.46 -6.98
C VAL A 110 -1.06 -1.23 -8.49
N CYS A 111 -1.71 -2.13 -9.22
CA CYS A 111 -1.95 -1.98 -10.66
C CYS A 111 -2.71 -0.69 -10.98
N PHE A 112 -3.78 -0.39 -10.24
CA PHE A 112 -4.57 0.82 -10.44
C PHE A 112 -3.79 2.10 -10.12
N LEU A 113 -2.97 2.11 -9.07
CA LEU A 113 -2.10 3.24 -8.73
C LEU A 113 -1.05 3.49 -9.83
N LEU A 114 -0.44 2.44 -10.37
CA LEU A 114 0.54 2.57 -11.46
C LEU A 114 -0.10 3.14 -12.73
N ILE A 115 -1.24 2.61 -13.15
CA ILE A 115 -1.90 3.07 -14.38
C ILE A 115 -2.49 4.48 -14.18
N ALA A 116 -3.02 4.80 -12.99
CA ALA A 116 -3.40 6.17 -12.66
C ALA A 116 -2.21 7.13 -12.67
N GLY A 117 -1.02 6.69 -12.24
CA GLY A 117 0.21 7.48 -12.36
C GLY A 117 0.56 7.78 -13.81
N LEU A 118 0.45 6.78 -14.69
CA LEU A 118 0.65 6.97 -16.13
C LEU A 118 -0.39 7.93 -16.74
N SER A 119 -1.65 7.87 -16.31
CA SER A 119 -2.67 8.82 -16.79
C SER A 119 -2.36 10.25 -16.33
N VAL A 120 -1.92 10.46 -15.09
CA VAL A 120 -1.48 11.78 -14.60
C VAL A 120 -0.30 12.33 -15.41
N LEU A 121 0.66 11.48 -15.78
CA LEU A 121 1.75 11.87 -16.67
C LEU A 121 1.23 12.27 -18.06
N LEU A 122 0.23 11.57 -18.60
CA LEU A 122 -0.45 11.99 -19.83
C LEU A 122 -1.16 13.34 -19.66
N GLY A 123 -1.78 13.61 -18.52
CA GLY A 123 -2.39 14.91 -18.20
C GLY A 123 -1.34 16.04 -18.18
N LEU A 124 -0.19 15.82 -17.56
CA LEU A 124 0.93 16.78 -17.57
C LEU A 124 1.46 16.99 -19.00
N HIS A 125 1.56 15.91 -19.77
CA HIS A 125 1.94 16.00 -21.17
C HIS A 125 0.92 16.80 -22.00
N ALA A 126 -0.37 16.59 -21.75
CA ALA A 126 -1.45 17.33 -22.40
C ALA A 126 -1.36 18.83 -22.13
N LEU A 127 -1.05 19.24 -20.88
CA LEU A 127 -0.82 20.65 -20.56
C LEU A 127 0.39 21.22 -21.30
N SER A 128 1.48 20.45 -21.42
CA SER A 128 2.72 20.92 -22.08
C SER A 128 2.57 21.15 -23.58
N ARG A 129 1.67 20.39 -24.21
CA ARG A 129 1.41 20.45 -25.65
C ARG A 129 0.08 21.11 -26.01
N GLU A 130 -0.66 21.62 -25.03
CA GLU A 130 -2.02 22.14 -25.20
C GLU A 130 -2.94 21.14 -25.95
N SER A 131 -2.73 19.84 -25.72
CA SER A 131 -3.40 18.76 -26.44
C SER A 131 -4.75 18.43 -25.79
N LYS A 132 -5.83 18.91 -26.41
CA LYS A 132 -7.21 18.63 -25.95
C LYS A 132 -7.53 17.13 -25.94
N LYS A 133 -7.05 16.38 -26.94
CA LYS A 133 -7.28 14.94 -27.05
C LYS A 133 -6.68 14.18 -25.86
N ASP A 134 -5.44 14.50 -25.49
CA ASP A 134 -4.75 13.82 -24.38
C ASP A 134 -5.36 14.23 -23.04
N ALA A 135 -5.83 15.47 -22.93
CA ALA A 135 -6.54 15.97 -21.76
C ALA A 135 -7.90 15.28 -21.57
N ASP A 136 -8.68 15.11 -22.64
CA ASP A 136 -9.96 14.36 -22.60
C ASP A 136 -9.73 12.90 -22.23
N PHE A 137 -8.66 12.26 -22.76
CA PHE A 137 -8.28 10.91 -22.37
C PHE A 137 -7.94 10.82 -20.88
N PHE A 138 -7.13 11.76 -20.36
CA PHE A 138 -6.82 11.84 -18.93
C PHE A 138 -8.10 11.96 -18.09
N VAL A 139 -9.05 12.82 -18.47
CA VAL A 139 -10.30 13.02 -17.71
C VAL A 139 -11.12 11.73 -17.65
N GLN A 140 -11.31 11.05 -18.77
CA GLN A 140 -12.07 9.79 -18.82
C GLN A 140 -11.37 8.67 -18.03
N ALA A 141 -10.07 8.49 -18.24
CA ALA A 141 -9.27 7.51 -17.51
C ALA A 141 -9.31 7.79 -16.00
N SER A 142 -9.20 9.06 -15.61
CA SER A 142 -9.25 9.46 -14.21
C SER A 142 -10.56 9.08 -13.54
N TYR A 143 -11.71 9.38 -14.15
CA TYR A 143 -13.00 8.98 -13.56
C TYR A 143 -13.13 7.47 -13.39
N PHE A 144 -12.65 6.69 -14.37
CA PHE A 144 -12.63 5.24 -14.29
C PHE A 144 -11.74 4.74 -13.14
N PHE A 145 -10.50 5.25 -13.02
CA PHE A 145 -9.59 4.83 -11.96
C PHE A 145 -10.00 5.34 -10.57
N VAL A 146 -10.66 6.50 -10.49
CA VAL A 146 -11.29 6.98 -9.25
C VAL A 146 -12.29 5.93 -8.74
N PHE A 147 -13.18 5.46 -9.60
CA PHE A 147 -14.16 4.42 -9.24
C PHE A 147 -13.47 3.13 -8.77
N LEU A 148 -12.47 2.64 -9.52
CA LEU A 148 -11.74 1.41 -9.16
C LEU A 148 -10.95 1.55 -7.85
N MET A 149 -10.31 2.69 -7.60
CA MET A 149 -9.60 2.95 -6.35
C MET A 149 -10.54 3.06 -5.16
N PHE A 150 -11.72 3.67 -5.31
CA PHE A 150 -12.75 3.66 -4.26
C PHE A 150 -13.22 2.24 -3.94
N MET A 151 -13.54 1.44 -4.97
CA MET A 151 -13.98 0.06 -4.78
C MET A 151 -12.92 -0.78 -4.08
N THR A 152 -11.68 -0.77 -4.56
CA THR A 152 -10.58 -1.55 -3.97
C THR A 152 -10.24 -1.12 -2.54
N SER A 153 -10.19 0.19 -2.27
CA SER A 153 -9.96 0.67 -0.89
C SER A 153 -11.07 0.25 0.06
N THR A 154 -12.31 0.15 -0.43
CA THR A 154 -13.45 -0.35 0.36
C THR A 154 -13.33 -1.84 0.64
N PHE A 155 -12.95 -2.64 -0.36
CA PHE A 155 -12.68 -4.06 -0.18
C PHE A 155 -11.56 -4.29 0.83
N ASP A 156 -10.49 -3.51 0.76
CA ASP A 156 -9.37 -3.62 1.70
C ASP A 156 -9.83 -3.31 3.14
N ILE A 157 -10.67 -2.28 3.36
CA ILE A 157 -11.23 -2.00 4.70
C ILE A 157 -12.07 -3.17 5.21
N PHE A 158 -12.95 -3.73 4.38
CA PHE A 158 -13.76 -4.87 4.78
C PHE A 158 -12.89 -6.09 5.09
N ALA A 159 -11.86 -6.34 4.30
CA ALA A 159 -10.93 -7.43 4.52
C ALA A 159 -10.09 -7.23 5.79
N VAL A 160 -9.68 -5.99 6.12
CA VAL A 160 -9.03 -5.69 7.41
C VAL A 160 -10.01 -5.95 8.56
N SER A 161 -11.25 -5.49 8.45
CA SER A 161 -12.26 -5.64 9.51
C SER A 161 -12.63 -7.11 9.76
N ASP A 162 -12.72 -7.90 8.69
CA ASP A 162 -12.98 -9.35 8.78
C ASP A 162 -11.77 -10.08 9.40
N SER A 163 -10.55 -9.73 8.97
CA SER A 163 -9.31 -10.25 9.56
C SER A 163 -9.18 -9.88 11.04
N GLU A 164 -9.52 -8.65 11.43
CA GLU A 164 -9.51 -8.24 12.83
C GLU A 164 -10.53 -9.02 13.66
N THR A 165 -11.71 -9.29 13.12
CA THR A 165 -12.73 -10.10 13.82
C THR A 165 -12.26 -11.54 14.01
N ASN A 166 -11.69 -12.15 12.96
CA ASN A 166 -11.24 -13.55 12.98
C ASN A 166 -9.92 -13.74 13.76
N ASN A 167 -9.03 -12.75 13.74
CA ASN A 167 -7.78 -12.80 14.49
C ASN A 167 -7.88 -12.19 15.88
N GLN A 168 -8.88 -11.39 16.22
CA GLN A 168 -9.08 -11.00 17.62
C GLN A 168 -9.19 -12.25 18.50
N ASP A 169 -9.73 -13.35 17.98
CA ASP A 169 -9.59 -14.65 18.63
C ASP A 169 -8.11 -15.03 18.69
N VAL A 170 -7.40 -15.27 17.58
CA VAL A 170 -5.97 -15.71 17.58
C VAL A 170 -5.02 -14.84 18.43
N CYS A 171 -5.16 -13.52 18.38
CA CYS A 171 -4.38 -12.52 19.12
C CYS A 171 -4.77 -12.45 20.61
N ASN A 172 -6.01 -12.79 20.98
CA ASN A 172 -6.45 -12.94 22.38
C ASN A 172 -6.25 -14.38 22.91
N LEU A 173 -5.85 -15.34 22.08
CA LEU A 173 -5.66 -16.74 22.49
C LEU A 173 -4.34 -16.96 23.23
N ARG A 174 -4.30 -16.50 24.49
CA ARG A 174 -3.81 -17.34 25.59
C ARG A 174 -4.63 -18.63 25.76
N GLY A 175 -5.75 -18.80 25.03
CA GLY A 175 -6.77 -19.82 25.27
C GLY A 175 -6.98 -20.95 24.23
N ALA A 176 -6.50 -20.86 22.98
CA ALA A 176 -6.67 -21.96 21.98
C ALA A 176 -5.36 -22.64 21.62
N PHE A 177 -4.24 -21.96 21.83
CA PHE A 177 -2.98 -22.64 21.98
C PHE A 177 -2.91 -23.03 23.46
N GLU A 178 -3.39 -24.24 23.80
CA GLU A 178 -2.72 -24.98 24.86
C GLU A 178 -1.29 -25.19 24.38
N MET A 179 -0.46 -24.17 24.58
CA MET A 179 0.97 -24.23 24.37
C MET A 179 1.43 -25.49 25.10
N ALA A 180 1.94 -26.46 24.35
CA ALA A 180 2.45 -27.71 24.92
C ALA A 180 3.33 -27.33 26.12
N LYS A 181 3.16 -27.98 27.28
CA LYS A 181 3.85 -27.59 28.53
C LYS A 181 5.31 -27.13 28.27
N GLY A 182 5.59 -25.84 28.45
CA GLY A 182 6.93 -25.24 28.27
C GLY A 182 7.08 -24.19 27.15
N ILE A 183 6.03 -23.88 26.37
CA ILE A 183 6.02 -22.73 25.45
C ILE A 183 5.37 -21.52 26.15
N GLU A 184 6.10 -20.41 26.27
CA GLU A 184 5.62 -19.12 26.80
C GLU A 184 5.70 -18.07 25.68
N GLY A 185 4.58 -17.79 25.03
CA GLY A 185 4.45 -16.67 24.10
C GLY A 185 4.34 -15.36 24.87
N GLU A 186 5.41 -14.56 24.89
CA GLU A 186 5.42 -13.32 25.68
C GLU A 186 4.85 -12.11 24.92
N ARG A 187 4.83 -12.10 23.58
CA ARG A 187 4.33 -10.94 22.80
C ARG A 187 3.70 -11.36 21.47
N LEU A 188 2.38 -11.23 21.35
CA LEU A 188 1.69 -11.13 20.06
C LEU A 188 1.17 -9.70 19.90
N GLN A 189 1.64 -9.01 18.86
CA GLN A 189 1.10 -7.72 18.42
C GLN A 189 0.50 -7.89 17.02
N CYS A 190 -0.79 -7.59 16.91
CA CYS A 190 -1.51 -7.61 15.65
C CYS A 190 -1.69 -6.15 15.22
N THR A 191 -0.97 -5.72 14.18
CA THR A 191 -0.92 -4.32 13.77
C THR A 191 -1.80 -4.07 12.55
N TYR A 192 -3.11 -3.88 12.75
CA TYR A 192 -4.07 -3.56 11.67
C TYR A 192 -4.06 -2.09 11.24
N ASP A 193 -3.54 -1.20 12.09
CA ASP A 193 -3.60 0.25 11.88
C ASP A 193 -2.81 0.73 10.65
N PHE A 194 -1.66 0.10 10.38
CA PHE A 194 -0.91 0.37 9.16
C PHE A 194 -1.76 0.07 7.91
N TYR A 195 -2.44 -1.08 7.90
CA TYR A 195 -3.27 -1.54 6.79
C TYR A 195 -4.52 -0.68 6.60
N ARG A 196 -5.20 -0.30 7.69
CA ARG A 196 -6.28 0.70 7.66
C ARG A 196 -5.79 2.02 7.05
N THR A 197 -4.61 2.48 7.47
CA THR A 197 -4.01 3.72 6.96
C THR A 197 -3.76 3.63 5.46
N THR A 198 -3.20 2.52 4.96
CA THR A 198 -3.00 2.33 3.51
C THR A 198 -4.32 2.33 2.72
N ALA A 199 -5.39 1.78 3.30
CA ALA A 199 -6.72 1.79 2.68
C ALA A 199 -7.32 3.19 2.61
N PHE A 200 -7.24 3.98 3.70
CA PHE A 200 -7.63 5.39 3.67
C PHE A 200 -6.78 6.23 2.73
N TYR A 201 -5.49 5.91 2.62
CA TYR A 201 -4.60 6.56 1.66
C TYR A 201 -5.03 6.28 0.21
N GLY A 202 -5.57 5.09 -0.09
CA GLY A 202 -6.17 4.77 -1.39
C GLY A 202 -7.36 5.70 -1.74
N TYR A 203 -8.22 6.02 -0.78
CA TYR A 203 -9.27 7.03 -0.98
C TYR A 203 -8.71 8.43 -1.21
N LEU A 204 -7.62 8.79 -0.52
CA LEU A 204 -6.96 10.09 -0.72
C LEU A 204 -6.42 10.21 -2.15
N CYS A 205 -5.79 9.16 -2.68
CA CYS A 205 -5.35 9.10 -4.08
C CYS A 205 -6.53 9.22 -5.07
N ALA A 206 -7.65 8.56 -4.79
CA ALA A 206 -8.85 8.67 -5.61
C ALA A 206 -9.40 10.11 -5.61
N LEU A 207 -9.49 10.74 -4.44
CA LEU A 207 -9.94 12.13 -4.31
C LEU A 207 -9.02 13.11 -5.03
N SER A 208 -7.69 12.95 -4.92
CA SER A 208 -6.74 13.82 -5.62
C SER A 208 -6.86 13.69 -7.14
N LEU A 209 -7.04 12.46 -7.64
CA LEU A 209 -7.23 12.21 -9.07
C LEU A 209 -8.55 12.82 -9.57
N LEU A 210 -9.62 12.74 -8.78
CA LEU A 210 -10.90 13.38 -9.08
C LEU A 210 -10.77 14.90 -9.17
N VAL A 211 -10.11 15.52 -8.19
CA VAL A 211 -9.86 16.98 -8.21
C VAL A 211 -9.05 17.34 -9.45
N SER A 212 -8.00 16.59 -9.78
CA SER A 212 -7.18 16.84 -10.97
C SER A 212 -7.98 16.70 -12.26
N ALA A 213 -8.86 15.71 -12.39
CA ALA A 213 -9.74 15.56 -13.53
C ALA A 213 -10.67 16.77 -13.69
N VAL A 214 -11.22 17.30 -12.59
CA VAL A 214 -12.05 18.52 -12.61
C VAL A 214 -11.23 19.73 -13.05
N GLN A 215 -10.01 19.89 -12.55
CA GLN A 215 -9.14 21.01 -12.93
C GLN A 215 -8.75 20.95 -14.41
N VAL A 216 -8.36 19.78 -14.92
CA VAL A 216 -8.05 19.60 -16.35
C VAL A 216 -9.28 19.85 -17.20
N LYS A 217 -10.46 19.37 -16.80
CA LYS A 217 -11.71 19.66 -17.51
C LYS A 217 -12.02 21.16 -17.59
N ASN A 218 -11.82 21.88 -16.49
CA ASN A 218 -11.99 23.34 -16.47
C ASN A 218 -10.96 24.04 -17.35
N TRP A 219 -9.71 23.59 -17.33
CA TRP A 219 -8.65 24.12 -18.20
C TRP A 219 -8.95 23.90 -19.69
N ILE A 220 -9.48 22.74 -20.09
CA ILE A 220 -9.92 22.49 -21.47
C ILE A 220 -10.98 23.51 -21.90
N SER A 221 -11.90 23.87 -21.01
CA SER A 221 -12.95 24.85 -21.32
C SER A 221 -12.43 26.27 -21.51
N THR A 222 -11.28 26.61 -20.93
CA THR A 222 -10.62 27.91 -21.16
C THR A 222 -9.92 27.97 -22.51
N LEU A 223 -9.33 26.86 -22.98
CA LEU A 223 -8.71 26.78 -24.32
C LEU A 223 -9.70 27.05 -25.46
N SER A 224 -10.96 26.63 -25.31
CA SER A 224 -11.98 26.86 -26.35
C SER A 224 -12.46 28.31 -26.49
N LEU A 225 -12.12 29.19 -25.54
CA LEU A 225 -12.49 30.61 -25.57
C LEU A 225 -11.44 31.48 -26.27
N ASP A 226 -10.20 31.02 -26.39
CA ASP A 226 -9.10 31.77 -27.03
C ASP A 226 -9.06 31.56 -28.57
N ASP A 227 -9.85 30.63 -29.11
CA ASP A 227 -9.99 30.34 -30.55
C ASP A 227 -11.18 31.10 -31.22
N LEU A 228 -11.76 32.11 -30.56
CA LEU A 228 -12.88 32.95 -31.03
C LEU A 228 -12.48 34.43 -31.11
#